data_AF-A0A938PV54-F1
#
_entry.id   AF-A0A938PV54-F1
#
_cell.length_a   1.000
_cell.length_b   1.000
_cell.length_c   1.000
_cell.angle_alpha   90.00
_cell.angle_beta   90.00
_cell.angle_gamma   90.00
#
_symmetry.space_group_name_H-M   'P 1'
#
loop_
_entity.id
_entity.type
_entity.pdbx_description
1 polymer ?
#
loop_
_entity_poly.entity_id
_entity_poly.type
_entity_poly.pdbx_seq_one_letter_code
_entity_poly.pdbx_strand_id
1 'polypeptide(L)'
;MKNSVLKKYTHGLILLTGLIFIIAFSGCSDDKKPKEDVKPAASVAPAQPASTASTAQFDHAHGSEVTDMEKHKFEHDFAAQCVAREMKNSTNQEEDSKRISKSCECIATYIMKDLTAQEAEKFIKEHEHPQSLTIKFEAAAYECLQEKTQPAGPKLFGKPTDNNV
;
A
#
# COMPACT_ATOMS: atom_id res chain seq x y z
N MET A 1 44.64 30.37 -12.72
CA MET A 1 43.60 31.43 -12.77
C MET A 1 42.43 30.98 -13.65
N LYS A 2 41.42 30.26 -13.12
CA LYS A 2 40.21 29.87 -13.89
C LYS A 2 38.94 29.72 -13.02
N ASN A 3 38.74 30.56 -11.99
CA ASN A 3 37.59 30.38 -11.08
C ASN A 3 36.83 31.70 -10.80
N SER A 4 36.37 32.43 -11.81
CA SER A 4 35.67 33.71 -11.54
C SER A 4 34.45 34.03 -12.40
N VAL A 5 34.06 33.17 -13.35
CA VAL A 5 32.92 33.49 -14.25
C VAL A 5 31.62 32.80 -13.83
N LEU A 6 31.67 31.65 -13.16
CA LEU A 6 30.46 30.87 -12.84
C LEU A 6 29.73 31.30 -11.55
N LYS A 7 30.36 32.11 -10.69
CA LYS A 7 29.79 32.52 -9.39
C LYS A 7 28.87 33.74 -9.48
N LYS A 8 28.74 34.36 -10.67
CA LYS A 8 27.98 35.61 -10.87
C LYS A 8 26.58 35.40 -11.47
N TYR A 9 26.20 34.17 -11.81
CA TYR A 9 24.95 33.86 -12.54
C TYR A 9 23.93 33.02 -11.76
N THR A 10 24.18 32.72 -10.49
CA THR A 10 23.29 31.85 -9.67
C THR A 10 22.52 32.59 -8.59
N HIS A 11 22.50 33.94 -8.59
CA HIS A 11 21.66 34.75 -7.68
C HIS A 11 20.63 35.62 -8.43
N GLY A 12 20.51 35.47 -9.76
CA GLY A 12 19.56 36.20 -10.61
C GLY A 12 18.41 35.36 -11.16
N LEU A 13 18.21 34.14 -10.63
CA LEU A 13 17.15 33.22 -11.06
C LEU A 13 16.29 32.77 -9.86
N ILE A 14 16.04 33.68 -8.92
CA ILE A 14 15.12 33.48 -7.80
C ILE A 14 14.19 34.69 -7.81
N LEU A 15 13.28 34.77 -8.80
CA LEU A 15 12.17 35.74 -8.83
C LEU A 15 11.28 35.59 -10.09
N LEU A 16 10.90 34.38 -10.54
CA LEU A 16 9.81 34.28 -11.55
C LEU A 16 9.19 32.88 -11.76
N THR A 17 8.90 32.11 -10.72
CA THR A 17 8.03 30.91 -10.86
C THR A 17 7.06 30.80 -9.69
N GLY A 18 6.31 31.87 -9.48
CA GLY A 18 5.03 31.84 -8.77
C GLY A 18 3.89 31.74 -9.78
N LEU A 19 2.85 30.98 -9.43
CA LEU A 19 1.62 30.69 -10.18
C LEU A 19 1.78 29.76 -11.40
N ILE A 20 1.34 28.52 -11.23
CA ILE A 20 0.12 27.95 -11.86
C ILE A 20 -0.10 26.58 -11.18
N PHE A 21 -0.86 26.59 -10.09
CA PHE A 21 -1.57 25.40 -9.61
C PHE A 21 -3.01 25.60 -10.11
N ILE A 22 -3.30 25.13 -11.32
CA ILE A 22 -4.68 25.05 -11.83
C ILE A 22 -5.00 23.57 -12.02
N ILE A 23 -6.02 23.19 -11.29
CA ILE A 23 -6.63 21.88 -11.16
C ILE A 23 -7.25 21.50 -12.51
N ALA A 24 -6.87 20.36 -13.05
CA ALA A 24 -7.63 19.67 -14.09
C ALA A 24 -7.69 18.18 -13.75
N PHE A 25 -8.47 17.84 -12.73
CA PHE A 25 -9.09 16.52 -12.68
C PHE A 25 -10.11 16.47 -13.82
N SER A 26 -9.67 16.11 -15.02
CA SER A 26 -10.57 15.53 -16.02
C SER A 26 -11.11 14.25 -15.40
N GLY A 27 -12.37 14.29 -14.98
CA GLY A 27 -13.08 13.13 -14.47
C GLY A 27 -12.91 11.95 -15.43
N CYS A 28 -12.41 10.84 -14.89
CA CYS A 28 -12.45 9.54 -15.53
C CYS A 28 -13.87 8.99 -15.37
N SER A 29 -14.77 9.41 -16.25
CA SER A 29 -16.02 8.72 -16.54
C SER A 29 -16.27 8.88 -18.04
N ASP A 30 -15.47 8.14 -18.82
CA ASP A 30 -15.72 7.87 -20.23
C ASP A 30 -16.95 6.94 -20.30
N ASP A 31 -18.14 7.50 -20.07
CA ASP A 31 -19.40 6.91 -20.50
C ASP A 31 -19.46 7.04 -22.01
N LYS A 32 -18.78 6.12 -22.72
CA LYS A 32 -18.98 5.92 -24.15
C LYS A 32 -20.37 5.32 -24.37
N LYS A 33 -21.35 6.21 -24.55
CA LYS A 33 -22.57 5.89 -25.30
C LYS A 33 -22.59 6.68 -26.60
N PRO A 34 -22.67 5.99 -27.75
CA PRO A 34 -23.28 6.57 -28.93
C PRO A 34 -24.60 5.87 -29.27
N LYS A 35 -25.66 6.69 -29.28
CA LYS A 35 -26.77 6.78 -30.26
C LYS A 35 -27.68 5.55 -30.39
N GLU A 36 -28.90 5.62 -29.85
CA GLU A 36 -30.12 6.01 -30.59
C GLU A 36 -30.35 5.22 -31.88
N ASP A 37 -31.21 4.20 -31.78
CA ASP A 37 -32.15 3.85 -32.85
C ASP A 37 -33.50 3.53 -32.20
N VAL A 38 -34.47 4.41 -32.46
CA VAL A 38 -35.87 4.27 -32.07
C VAL A 38 -36.61 3.52 -33.19
N LYS A 39 -37.24 2.38 -32.86
CA LYS A 39 -38.55 2.04 -33.42
C LYS A 39 -39.34 1.12 -32.48
N PRO A 40 -40.60 1.46 -32.13
CA PRO A 40 -41.42 0.68 -31.22
C PRO A 40 -42.21 -0.40 -32.00
N ALA A 41 -42.28 -1.60 -31.44
CA ALA A 41 -43.35 -2.55 -31.74
C ALA A 41 -43.70 -3.33 -30.48
N ALA A 42 -44.92 -3.11 -30.01
CA ALA A 42 -45.52 -3.75 -28.87
C ALA A 42 -45.89 -5.22 -29.17
N SER A 43 -45.69 -6.10 -28.19
CA SER A 43 -46.50 -7.32 -28.03
C SER A 43 -46.48 -7.81 -26.56
N VAL A 44 -47.38 -7.24 -25.76
CA VAL A 44 -48.24 -7.84 -24.73
C VAL A 44 -47.83 -9.19 -24.06
N ALA A 45 -47.37 -9.09 -22.80
CA ALA A 45 -47.69 -9.86 -21.55
C ALA A 45 -47.51 -11.41 -21.46
N PRO A 46 -47.42 -12.04 -20.24
CA PRO A 46 -47.62 -11.50 -18.88
C PRO A 46 -46.56 -11.84 -17.79
N ALA A 47 -46.59 -10.98 -16.76
CA ALA A 47 -46.17 -11.08 -15.36
C ALA A 47 -45.47 -12.36 -14.83
N GLN A 48 -44.27 -12.17 -14.27
CA GLN A 48 -43.73 -12.98 -13.18
C GLN A 48 -43.16 -12.08 -12.06
N PRO A 49 -43.23 -12.54 -10.80
CA PRO A 49 -43.36 -11.69 -9.63
C PRO A 49 -42.04 -11.06 -9.18
N ALA A 50 -42.17 -9.88 -8.57
CA ALA A 50 -41.11 -9.15 -7.90
C ALA A 50 -40.42 -10.01 -6.83
N SER A 51 -39.23 -10.51 -7.14
CA SER A 51 -38.28 -10.99 -6.14
C SER A 51 -37.51 -9.79 -5.59
N THR A 52 -37.89 -9.40 -4.37
CA THR A 52 -37.02 -8.89 -3.30
C THR A 52 -35.69 -8.29 -3.72
N ALA A 53 -35.54 -6.98 -3.47
CA ALA A 53 -34.27 -6.27 -3.41
C ALA A 53 -33.18 -7.15 -2.79
N SER A 54 -32.31 -7.69 -3.64
CA SER A 54 -31.04 -8.24 -3.20
C SER A 54 -30.23 -7.05 -2.72
N THR A 55 -30.09 -6.89 -1.40
CA THR A 55 -28.92 -6.23 -0.83
C THR A 55 -27.72 -6.76 -1.62
N ALA A 56 -27.05 -5.89 -2.38
CA ALA A 56 -25.84 -6.27 -3.09
C ALA A 56 -24.85 -6.72 -2.02
N GLN A 57 -24.81 -8.02 -1.77
CA GLN A 57 -23.84 -8.64 -0.91
C GLN A 57 -22.54 -8.47 -1.67
N PHE A 58 -21.74 -7.47 -1.27
CA PHE A 58 -20.41 -7.29 -1.78
C PHE A 58 -19.68 -8.60 -1.51
N ASP A 59 -19.55 -9.41 -2.55
CA ASP A 59 -18.86 -10.68 -2.49
C ASP A 59 -17.38 -10.34 -2.31
N HIS A 60 -16.93 -10.28 -1.06
CA HIS A 60 -15.52 -10.23 -0.69
C HIS A 60 -14.90 -11.61 -0.92
N ALA A 61 -15.10 -12.18 -2.11
CA ALA A 61 -14.37 -13.35 -2.56
C ALA A 61 -12.89 -12.95 -2.59
N HIS A 62 -12.20 -13.21 -1.49
CA HIS A 62 -10.77 -13.39 -1.49
C HIS A 62 -10.54 -14.40 -2.61
N GLY A 63 -9.76 -14.03 -3.64
CA GLY A 63 -9.51 -14.91 -4.79
C GLY A 63 -9.04 -16.29 -4.36
N SER A 64 -8.85 -17.21 -5.31
CA SER A 64 -8.40 -18.58 -5.00
C SER A 64 -7.28 -18.60 -3.95
N GLU A 65 -7.43 -19.46 -2.94
CA GLU A 65 -6.49 -19.52 -1.82
C GLU A 65 -5.10 -19.96 -2.31
N VAL A 66 -4.06 -19.29 -1.83
CA VAL A 66 -2.66 -19.64 -2.10
C VAL A 66 -2.31 -20.90 -1.33
N THR A 67 -1.62 -21.85 -1.98
CA THR A 67 -1.16 -23.06 -1.29
C THR A 67 -0.12 -22.72 -0.22
N ASP A 68 -0.04 -23.51 0.86
CA ASP A 68 0.93 -23.25 1.95
C ASP A 68 2.39 -23.24 1.45
N MET A 69 2.70 -24.08 0.46
CA MET A 69 4.01 -24.09 -0.19
C MET A 69 4.31 -22.76 -0.89
N GLU A 70 3.35 -22.20 -1.62
CA GLU A 70 3.49 -20.90 -2.28
C GLU A 70 3.55 -19.76 -1.26
N LYS A 71 2.79 -19.82 -0.15
CA LYS A 71 2.88 -18.85 0.94
C LYS A 71 4.27 -18.84 1.57
N HIS A 72 4.85 -19.99 1.86
CA HIS A 72 6.22 -20.08 2.41
C HIS A 72 7.29 -19.64 1.41
N LYS A 73 7.12 -19.99 0.13
CA LYS A 73 8.02 -19.53 -0.92
C LYS A 73 7.96 -18.00 -1.06
N PHE A 74 6.75 -17.44 -1.07
CA PHE A 74 6.54 -15.99 -1.05
C PHE A 74 7.21 -15.35 0.16
N GLU A 75 6.96 -15.87 1.36
CA GLU A 75 7.49 -15.32 2.61
C GLU A 75 9.03 -15.24 2.57
N HIS A 76 9.68 -16.34 2.19
CA HIS A 76 11.13 -16.41 2.08
C HIS A 76 11.69 -15.46 1.00
N ASP A 77 11.13 -15.53 -0.22
CA ASP A 77 11.64 -14.77 -1.35
C ASP A 77 11.38 -13.26 -1.17
N PHE A 78 10.24 -12.89 -0.57
CA PHE A 78 9.92 -11.52 -0.21
C PHE A 78 10.85 -10.98 0.88
N ALA A 79 11.05 -11.72 1.97
CA ALA A 79 11.95 -11.31 3.04
C ALA A 79 13.38 -11.11 2.50
N ALA A 80 13.88 -12.02 1.67
CA ALA A 80 15.20 -11.91 1.06
C ALA A 80 15.34 -10.65 0.18
N GLN A 81 14.34 -10.35 -0.65
CA GLN A 81 14.34 -9.15 -1.49
C GLN A 81 14.25 -7.86 -0.66
N CYS A 82 13.44 -7.86 0.41
CA CYS A 82 13.36 -6.76 1.35
C CYS A 82 14.72 -6.51 2.00
N VAL A 83 15.38 -7.54 2.55
CA VAL A 83 16.71 -7.41 3.16
C VAL A 83 17.72 -6.87 2.16
N ALA A 84 17.76 -7.43 0.95
CA ALA A 84 18.69 -6.98 -0.09
C ALA A 84 18.50 -5.50 -0.44
N ARG A 85 17.26 -5.01 -0.50
CA ARG A 85 16.94 -3.61 -0.78
C ARG A 85 17.39 -2.69 0.35
N GLU A 86 17.04 -3.02 1.59
CA GLU A 86 17.35 -2.17 2.75
C GLU A 86 18.86 -2.18 3.07
N MET A 87 19.54 -3.32 2.88
CA MET A 87 20.98 -3.44 3.10
C MET A 87 21.83 -2.75 2.05
N LYS A 88 21.29 -2.44 0.87
CA LYS A 88 22.05 -1.89 -0.28
C LYS A 88 22.85 -0.63 0.08
N ASN A 89 22.34 0.20 0.99
CA ASN A 89 22.97 1.45 1.41
C ASN A 89 23.42 1.45 2.88
N SER A 90 23.45 0.29 3.55
CA SER A 90 23.88 0.20 4.94
C SER A 90 25.38 0.45 5.07
N THR A 91 25.75 1.32 6.01
CA THR A 91 27.15 1.58 6.40
C THR A 91 27.63 0.64 7.51
N ASN A 92 26.71 0.00 8.24
CA ASN A 92 27.00 -0.90 9.35
C ASN A 92 26.30 -2.24 9.12
N GLN A 93 26.89 -3.07 8.25
CA GLN A 93 26.25 -4.27 7.75
C GLN A 93 25.91 -5.29 8.84
N GLU A 94 26.76 -5.43 9.86
CA GLU A 94 26.57 -6.46 10.88
C GLU A 94 25.41 -6.16 11.83
N GLU A 95 25.30 -4.89 12.27
CA GLU A 95 24.22 -4.46 13.15
C GLU A 95 22.89 -4.32 12.40
N ASP A 96 22.94 -3.76 11.18
CA ASP A 96 21.76 -3.51 10.38
C ASP A 96 21.15 -4.81 9.85
N SER A 97 21.96 -5.80 9.50
CA SER A 97 21.48 -7.09 8.98
C SER A 97 20.51 -7.77 9.92
N LYS A 98 20.79 -7.81 11.22
CA LYS A 98 19.90 -8.46 12.21
C LYS A 98 18.58 -7.72 12.35
N ARG A 99 18.63 -6.38 12.43
CA ARG A 99 17.45 -5.53 12.59
C ARG A 99 16.57 -5.59 11.34
N ILE A 100 17.17 -5.42 10.17
CA ILE A 100 16.48 -5.43 8.88
C ILE A 100 15.89 -6.81 8.59
N SER A 101 16.64 -7.89 8.81
CA SER A 101 16.13 -9.26 8.60
C SER A 101 14.89 -9.51 9.45
N LYS A 102 14.94 -9.16 10.74
CA LYS A 102 13.80 -9.31 11.65
C LYS A 102 12.58 -8.51 11.18
N SER A 103 12.77 -7.27 10.74
CA SER A 103 11.68 -6.44 10.22
C SER A 103 11.10 -6.97 8.91
N CYS A 104 11.96 -7.37 7.98
CA CYS A 104 11.56 -7.92 6.69
C CYS A 104 10.83 -9.26 6.83
N GLU A 105 11.26 -10.13 7.74
CA GLU A 105 10.56 -11.37 8.11
C GLU A 105 9.17 -11.06 8.66
N CYS A 106 9.05 -10.14 9.64
CA CYS A 106 7.75 -9.74 10.17
C CYS A 106 6.80 -9.25 9.07
N ILE A 107 7.31 -8.41 8.16
CA ILE A 107 6.53 -7.87 7.05
C ILE A 107 6.08 -9.00 6.11
N ALA A 108 6.98 -9.92 5.76
CA ALA A 108 6.66 -11.06 4.91
C ALA A 108 5.57 -11.94 5.54
N THR A 109 5.71 -12.28 6.83
CA THR A 109 4.71 -13.03 7.60
C THR A 109 3.38 -12.28 7.72
N TYR A 110 3.40 -10.95 7.76
CA TYR A 110 2.17 -10.16 7.76
C TYR A 110 1.44 -10.26 6.42
N ILE A 111 2.17 -10.05 5.32
CA ILE A 111 1.60 -10.04 3.97
C ILE A 111 1.08 -11.42 3.56
N MET A 112 1.77 -12.50 3.93
CA MET A 112 1.37 -13.87 3.56
C MET A 112 0.00 -14.29 4.13
N LYS A 113 -0.51 -13.63 5.18
CA LYS A 113 -1.80 -13.95 5.83
C LYS A 113 -3.00 -13.70 4.93
N ASP A 114 -2.92 -12.68 4.09
CA ASP A 114 -3.97 -12.31 3.14
C ASP A 114 -3.38 -12.24 1.73
N LEU A 115 -2.43 -13.13 1.42
CA LEU A 115 -1.85 -13.24 0.08
C LEU A 115 -2.86 -13.90 -0.85
N THR A 116 -3.17 -13.24 -1.96
CA THR A 116 -4.05 -13.80 -2.99
C THR A 116 -3.24 -14.62 -4.00
N ALA A 117 -3.86 -15.61 -4.66
CA ALA A 117 -3.21 -16.38 -5.72
C ALA A 117 -2.63 -15.50 -6.84
N GLN A 118 -3.32 -14.42 -7.20
CA GLN A 118 -2.84 -13.51 -8.24
C GLN A 118 -1.59 -12.76 -7.79
N GLU A 119 -1.51 -12.32 -6.53
CA GLU A 119 -0.31 -11.67 -6.00
C GLU A 119 0.85 -12.65 -5.87
N ALA A 120 0.59 -13.86 -5.37
CA ALA A 120 1.60 -14.91 -5.26
C ALA A 120 2.15 -15.28 -6.65
N GLU A 121 1.29 -15.44 -7.64
CA GLU A 121 1.69 -15.74 -9.02
C GLU A 121 2.55 -14.63 -9.62
N LYS A 122 2.08 -13.38 -9.53
CA LYS A 122 2.83 -12.21 -10.02
C LYS A 122 4.20 -12.08 -9.35
N PHE A 123 4.25 -12.28 -8.05
CA PHE A 123 5.50 -12.16 -7.30
C PHE A 123 6.46 -13.33 -7.56
N ILE A 124 5.98 -14.56 -7.45
CA ILE A 124 6.81 -15.78 -7.46
C ILE A 124 7.18 -16.20 -8.89
N LYS A 125 6.22 -16.15 -9.82
CA LYS A 125 6.43 -16.64 -11.19
C LYS A 125 6.86 -15.49 -12.11
N GLU A 126 6.14 -14.38 -12.07
CA GLU A 126 6.37 -13.25 -12.97
C GLU A 126 7.46 -12.29 -12.46
N HIS A 127 7.89 -12.44 -11.20
CA HIS A 127 8.87 -11.56 -10.55
C HIS A 127 8.45 -10.08 -10.59
N GLU A 128 7.15 -9.83 -10.56
CA GLU A 128 6.55 -8.50 -10.55
C GLU A 128 6.17 -8.06 -9.13
N HIS A 129 6.13 -6.75 -8.94
CA HIS A 129 5.66 -6.11 -7.72
C HIS A 129 4.31 -5.42 -7.97
N PRO A 130 3.18 -6.15 -7.90
CA PRO A 130 1.86 -5.54 -8.03
C PRO A 130 1.64 -4.46 -6.97
N GLN A 131 0.92 -3.39 -7.34
CA GLN A 131 0.60 -2.28 -6.43
C GLN A 131 -0.09 -2.76 -5.15
N SER A 132 -0.89 -3.82 -5.21
CA SER A 132 -1.55 -4.38 -4.04
C SER A 132 -0.54 -4.89 -2.99
N LEU A 133 0.58 -5.50 -3.42
CA LEU A 133 1.67 -5.88 -2.52
C LEU A 133 2.40 -4.67 -1.94
N THR A 134 2.51 -3.57 -2.70
CA THR A 134 3.06 -2.31 -2.17
C THR A 134 2.19 -1.75 -1.04
N ILE A 135 0.87 -1.72 -1.23
CA ILE A 135 -0.06 -1.24 -0.20
C ILE A 135 0.01 -2.14 1.04
N LYS A 136 0.03 -3.47 0.86
CA LYS A 136 0.19 -4.43 1.96
C LYS A 136 1.53 -4.27 2.68
N PHE A 137 2.60 -3.97 1.94
CA PHE A 137 3.90 -3.66 2.52
C PHE A 137 3.86 -2.43 3.42
N GLU A 138 3.21 -1.34 3.01
CA GLU A 138 3.09 -0.13 3.83
C GLU A 138 2.32 -0.39 5.13
N ALA A 139 1.21 -1.12 5.05
CA ALA A 139 0.44 -1.53 6.23
C ALA A 139 1.25 -2.46 7.15
N ALA A 140 1.95 -3.44 6.57
CA ALA A 140 2.81 -4.36 7.31
C ALA A 140 3.99 -3.64 7.97
N ALA A 141 4.61 -2.68 7.28
CA ALA A 141 5.72 -1.89 7.80
C ALA A 141 5.28 -1.04 8.99
N TYR A 142 4.08 -0.45 8.94
CA TYR A 142 3.50 0.26 10.08
C TYR A 142 3.40 -0.66 11.31
N GLU A 143 2.90 -1.88 11.15
CA GLU A 143 2.75 -2.83 12.27
C GLU A 143 4.08 -3.41 12.76
N CYS A 144 4.99 -3.73 11.84
CA CYS A 144 6.24 -4.41 12.14
C CYS A 144 7.37 -3.49 12.61
N LEU A 145 7.37 -2.22 12.21
CA LEU A 145 8.41 -1.25 12.57
C LEU A 145 8.04 -0.38 13.76
N GLN A 146 6.75 -0.25 14.08
CA GLN A 146 6.35 0.38 15.32
C GLN A 146 6.66 -0.54 16.51
N GLU A 147 7.85 -0.37 17.07
CA GLU A 147 8.13 -0.84 18.42
C GLU A 147 7.08 -0.26 19.36
N LYS A 148 6.08 -1.05 19.75
CA LYS A 148 5.27 -1.01 20.99
C LYS A 148 5.31 0.30 21.83
N THR A 149 5.23 1.44 21.19
CA THR A 149 5.21 2.78 21.80
C THR A 149 3.79 3.27 21.69
N GLN A 150 2.87 2.44 22.18
CA GLN A 150 1.72 3.03 22.86
C GLN A 150 2.36 3.84 24.00
N PRO A 151 2.35 5.19 23.95
CA PRO A 151 2.92 5.97 25.03
C PRO A 151 2.23 5.51 26.31
N ALA A 152 3.01 5.21 27.36
CA ALA A 152 2.43 4.87 28.65
C ALA A 152 1.39 5.95 28.97
N GLY A 153 0.13 5.54 29.10
CA GLY A 153 -0.98 6.48 29.29
C GLY A 153 -0.65 7.44 30.44
N PRO A 154 -1.07 8.72 30.34
CA PRO A 154 -0.71 9.71 31.34
C PRO A 154 -1.09 9.18 32.73
N LYS A 155 -0.12 9.14 33.65
CA LYS A 155 -0.38 8.82 35.06
C LYS A 155 -1.10 10.01 35.68
N LEU A 156 -2.40 10.12 35.43
CA LEU A 156 -3.23 11.25 35.89
C LEU A 156 -3.46 11.25 37.41
N PHE A 157 -3.14 10.14 38.10
CA PHE A 157 -3.31 10.03 39.55
C PHE A 157 -2.13 9.27 40.17
N GLY A 158 -1.09 10.00 40.56
CA GLY A 158 -0.09 9.48 41.50
C GLY A 158 -0.77 9.26 42.86
N LYS A 159 -0.78 8.03 43.37
CA LYS A 159 -1.14 7.79 44.78
C LYS A 159 -0.10 8.51 45.64
N PRO A 160 -0.50 9.33 46.63
CA PRO A 160 0.44 9.81 47.64
C PRO A 160 1.01 8.59 48.38
N THR A 161 2.33 8.51 48.46
CA THR A 161 3.01 7.56 49.33
C THR A 161 2.93 8.09 50.75
N ASP A 162 2.03 7.52 51.55
CA ASP A 162 2.03 7.71 53.00
C ASP A 162 3.28 7.01 53.58
N ASN A 163 4.36 7.76 53.70
CA ASN A 163 5.44 7.41 54.61
C ASN A 163 4.91 7.65 56.03
N ASN A 164 4.38 6.60 56.67
CA ASN A 164 4.13 6.63 58.11
C ASN A 164 5.38 6.17 58.85
N VAL A 165 5.87 7.11 59.65
CA VAL A 165 6.89 7.02 60.71
C VAL A 165 6.39 6.15 61.85
#